data_AF-A0A1F6X890-F1
#
_entry.id   AF-A0A1F6X890-F1
#
_cell.length_a   1.000
_cell.length_b   1.000
_cell.length_c   1.000
_cell.angle_alpha   90.00
_cell.angle_beta   90.00
_cell.angle_gamma   90.00
#
_symmetry.space_group_name_H-M   'P 1'
#
loop_
_entity.id
_entity.type
_entity.pdbx_description
1 polymer ?
#
loop_
_entity_poly.entity_id
_entity_poly.type
_entity_poly.pdbx_seq_one_letter_code
_entity_poly.pdbx_strand_id
1 'polypeptide(L)'
;MSTETALGLVNKPLDGFSVKTMTEVYRTDEDGRKVKATAYFFDPSVARAWIDGLADMHYHKEKHVLVLTDGFRAFLLNPEPIEITGDEHARLEIRDKALAKLTPAERAVLSL
;
A
#
# COMPACT_ATOMS: atom_id res chain seq x y z
N MET A 1 -12.66 -15.53 -0.88
CA MET A 1 -11.77 -15.16 0.23
C MET A 1 -12.06 -13.72 0.58
N SER A 2 -12.56 -13.46 1.78
CA SER A 2 -12.77 -12.10 2.28
C SER A 2 -11.41 -11.43 2.42
N THR A 3 -11.17 -10.35 1.69
CA THR A 3 -10.02 -9.47 1.92
C THR A 3 -10.25 -8.76 3.24
N GLU A 4 -9.76 -9.32 4.34
CA GLU A 4 -9.55 -8.54 5.56
C GLU A 4 -8.62 -7.38 5.19
N THR A 5 -9.13 -6.16 5.29
CA THR A 5 -8.36 -4.96 5.02
C THR A 5 -7.44 -4.67 6.19
N ALA A 6 -6.33 -3.96 5.94
CA ALA A 6 -5.38 -3.54 6.98
C ALA A 6 -6.04 -2.71 8.10
N LEU A 7 -7.26 -2.19 7.89
CA LEU A 7 -8.10 -1.56 8.91
C LEU A 7 -8.30 -2.45 10.15
N GLY A 8 -8.34 -3.77 9.98
CA GLY A 8 -8.47 -4.72 11.08
C GLY A 8 -7.28 -4.73 12.06
N LEU A 9 -6.16 -4.10 11.70
CA LEU A 9 -4.94 -3.98 12.50
C LEU A 9 -4.83 -2.66 13.27
N VAL A 10 -5.70 -1.69 13.01
CA VAL A 10 -5.61 -0.36 13.62
C VAL A 10 -5.71 -0.48 15.15
N ASN A 11 -4.74 0.13 15.85
CA ASN A 11 -4.62 0.11 17.31
C ASN A 11 -4.50 -1.28 17.95
N LYS A 12 -4.08 -2.29 17.17
CA LYS A 12 -3.81 -3.63 17.70
C LYS A 12 -2.31 -3.86 17.83
N PRO A 13 -1.87 -4.64 18.83
CA PRO A 13 -0.50 -5.14 18.87
C PRO A 13 -0.22 -5.99 17.63
N LEU A 14 0.97 -5.85 17.07
CA LEU A 14 1.45 -6.62 15.92
C LEU A 14 2.36 -7.78 16.34
N ASP A 15 2.23 -8.25 17.58
CA ASP A 15 3.01 -9.37 18.08
C ASP A 15 2.77 -10.62 17.22
N GLY A 16 3.87 -11.28 16.84
CA GLY A 16 3.84 -12.45 15.94
C GLY A 16 3.72 -12.11 14.46
N PHE A 17 3.51 -10.85 14.07
CA PHE A 17 3.63 -10.43 12.67
C PHE A 17 5.10 -10.20 12.30
N SER A 18 5.43 -10.51 11.05
CA SER A 18 6.75 -10.30 10.47
C SER A 18 6.62 -9.78 9.04
N VAL A 19 7.59 -8.98 8.61
CA VAL A 19 7.68 -8.56 7.21
C VAL A 19 8.42 -9.64 6.43
N LYS A 20 7.80 -10.13 5.36
CA LYS A 20 8.37 -11.15 4.48
C LYS A 20 8.21 -10.74 3.03
N THR A 21 9.18 -11.15 2.21
CA THR A 21 9.04 -11.10 0.75
C THR A 21 8.24 -12.32 0.30
N MET A 22 7.25 -12.09 -0.55
CA MET A 22 6.48 -13.15 -1.22
C MET A 22 6.40 -12.87 -2.71
N THR A 23 6.11 -13.90 -3.49
CA THR A 23 5.82 -13.79 -4.91
C THR A 23 4.30 -13.68 -5.09
N GLU A 24 3.84 -12.52 -5.53
CA GLU A 24 2.46 -12.30 -5.95
C GLU A 24 2.28 -12.80 -7.37
N VAL A 25 1.31 -13.69 -7.59
CA VAL A 25 0.79 -14.02 -8.91
C VAL A 25 -0.47 -13.20 -9.15
N TYR A 26 -0.53 -12.52 -10.28
CA TYR A 26 -1.64 -11.66 -10.65
C TYR A 26 -2.02 -11.84 -12.12
N ARG A 27 -3.31 -11.61 -12.41
CA ARG A 27 -3.84 -11.61 -13.76
C ARG A 27 -3.68 -10.23 -14.41
N THR A 28 -3.36 -10.21 -15.70
CA THR A 28 -3.32 -9.02 -16.54
C THR A 28 -4.46 -8.99 -17.56
N ASP A 29 -4.83 -7.80 -18.00
CA ASP A 29 -5.69 -7.60 -19.17
C ASP A 29 -4.89 -7.68 -20.47
N GLU A 30 -5.55 -7.41 -21.60
CA GLU A 30 -4.94 -7.39 -22.94
C GLU A 30 -3.87 -6.29 -23.08
N ASP A 31 -3.97 -5.21 -22.29
CA ASP A 31 -2.99 -4.13 -22.24
C ASP A 31 -1.82 -4.44 -21.29
N GLY A 32 -1.79 -5.63 -20.69
CA GLY A 32 -0.76 -6.05 -19.74
C GLY A 32 -0.88 -5.40 -18.36
N ARG A 33 -1.98 -4.69 -18.07
CA ARG A 33 -2.21 -4.06 -16.76
C ARG A 33 -2.74 -5.08 -15.78
N LYS A 34 -2.28 -4.97 -14.53
CA LYS A 34 -2.75 -5.84 -13.44
C LYS A 34 -4.24 -5.61 -13.18
N VAL A 35 -5.04 -6.66 -13.36
CA VAL A 35 -6.48 -6.66 -13.06
C VAL A 35 -6.73 -7.08 -11.62
N LYS A 36 -6.11 -8.18 -11.19
CA LYS A 36 -6.36 -8.76 -9.86
C LYS A 36 -5.20 -9.65 -9.41
N ALA A 37 -4.92 -9.65 -8.10
CA ALA A 37 -4.07 -10.66 -7.49
C ALA A 37 -4.81 -12.01 -7.38
N THR A 38 -4.13 -13.09 -7.76
CA THR A 38 -4.69 -14.44 -7.76
C THR A 38 -4.19 -15.26 -6.58
N ALA A 39 -2.88 -15.20 -6.29
CA ALA A 39 -2.26 -15.96 -5.23
C ALA A 39 -0.94 -15.33 -4.76
N TYR A 40 -0.45 -15.76 -3.59
CA TYR A 40 0.84 -15.37 -3.01
C TYR A 40 1.60 -16.62 -2.60
N PHE A 41 2.91 -16.65 -2.88
CA PHE A 41 3.77 -17.80 -2.59
C PHE A 41 5.04 -17.35 -1.87
N PHE A 42 5.53 -18.16 -0.93
CA PHE A 42 6.83 -17.94 -0.29
C PHE A 42 7.99 -18.31 -1.23
N ASP A 43 7.79 -19.32 -2.08
CA ASP A 43 8.79 -19.80 -3.03
C ASP A 43 8.42 -19.33 -4.46
N PRO A 44 9.28 -18.53 -5.11
CA PRO A 44 9.06 -18.08 -6.48
C PRO A 44 8.96 -19.23 -7.49
N SER A 45 9.69 -20.32 -7.29
CA SER A 45 9.65 -21.47 -8.20
C SER A 45 8.29 -22.18 -8.19
N VAL A 46 7.65 -22.23 -7.01
CA VAL A 46 6.29 -22.77 -6.85
C VAL A 46 5.27 -21.85 -7.52
N ALA A 47 5.41 -20.53 -7.38
CA ALA A 47 4.55 -19.56 -8.06
C ALA A 47 4.60 -19.75 -9.58
N ARG A 48 5.81 -19.90 -10.12
CA ARG A 48 6.05 -20.11 -11.54
C ARG A 48 5.42 -21.42 -12.02
N ALA A 49 5.69 -22.52 -11.34
CA ALA A 49 5.11 -23.83 -11.66
C ALA A 49 3.57 -23.81 -11.60
N TRP A 50 3.00 -23.04 -10.67
CA TRP A 50 1.55 -22.85 -10.57
C TRP A 50 0.98 -22.09 -11.76
N ILE A 51 1.65 -21.02 -12.22
CA ILE A 51 1.26 -20.29 -13.44
C ILE A 51 1.32 -21.20 -14.67
N ASP A 52 2.39 -21.97 -14.82
CA ASP A 52 2.59 -22.86 -15.97
C ASP A 52 1.53 -23.98 -16.05
N GLY A 53 0.86 -24.29 -14.93
CA GLY A 53 -0.27 -25.21 -14.86
C GLY A 53 -1.64 -24.62 -15.23
N LEU A 54 -1.74 -23.31 -15.47
CA LEU A 54 -3.01 -22.64 -15.82
C LEU A 54 -3.28 -22.70 -17.33
N ALA A 55 -4.54 -22.92 -17.70
CA ALA A 55 -4.96 -22.93 -19.10
C ALA A 55 -4.74 -21.57 -19.81
N ASP A 56 -4.75 -20.48 -19.06
CA ASP A 56 -4.57 -19.10 -19.52
C ASP A 56 -3.29 -18.45 -18.95
N MET A 57 -2.19 -19.23 -18.89
CA MET A 57 -0.91 -18.79 -18.31
C MET A 57 -0.38 -17.46 -18.86
N HIS A 58 -0.66 -17.12 -20.12
CA HIS A 58 -0.19 -15.88 -20.75
C HIS A 58 -0.75 -14.61 -20.10
N TYR A 59 -1.95 -14.71 -19.51
CA TYR A 59 -2.59 -13.64 -18.75
C TYR A 59 -2.15 -13.60 -17.29
N HIS A 60 -1.22 -14.45 -16.86
CA HIS A 60 -0.73 -14.51 -15.50
C HIS A 60 0.74 -14.08 -15.44
N LYS A 61 1.05 -13.20 -14.49
CA LYS A 61 2.39 -12.69 -14.22
C LYS A 61 2.70 -12.80 -12.74
N GLU A 62 3.99 -12.73 -12.43
CA GLU A 62 4.48 -12.77 -11.06
C GLU A 62 5.38 -11.58 -10.75
N LYS A 63 5.36 -11.13 -9.50
CA LYS A 63 6.28 -10.12 -8.98
C LYS A 63 6.56 -10.33 -7.49
N HIS A 64 7.71 -9.85 -7.03
CA HIS A 64 7.99 -9.81 -5.60
C HIS A 64 7.25 -8.66 -4.92
N VAL A 65 6.70 -8.95 -3.75
CA VAL A 65 5.99 -8.00 -2.90
C VAL A 65 6.43 -8.15 -1.46
N LEU A 66 6.37 -7.06 -0.70
CA LEU A 66 6.53 -7.09 0.75
C LEU A 66 5.17 -7.27 1.40
N VAL A 67 5.08 -8.21 2.33
CA VAL A 67 3.88 -8.47 3.11
C VAL A 67 4.18 -8.45 4.60
N LEU A 68 3.25 -7.92 5.37
CA LEU A 68 3.19 -8.11 6.82
C LEU A 68 2.32 -9.35 7.10
N THR A 69 2.88 -10.38 7.73
CA THR A 69 2.18 -11.65 7.95
C THR A 69 2.47 -12.31 9.30
N ASP A 70 1.46 -12.93 9.89
CA ASP A 70 1.54 -13.80 11.08
C ASP A 70 1.65 -15.30 10.72
N GLY A 71 1.80 -15.62 9.42
CA GLY A 71 1.78 -16.98 8.89
C GLY A 71 0.41 -17.49 8.46
N PHE A 72 -0.69 -16.84 8.90
CA PHE A 72 -2.06 -17.18 8.51
C PHE A 72 -2.71 -16.10 7.65
N ARG A 73 -2.44 -14.82 7.97
CA ARG A 73 -2.92 -13.63 7.28
C ARG A 73 -1.75 -12.85 6.71
N ALA A 74 -1.97 -12.15 5.60
CA ALA A 74 -0.96 -11.32 4.96
C ALA A 74 -1.57 -9.99 4.50
N PHE A 75 -0.84 -8.91 4.73
CA PHE A 75 -1.22 -7.56 4.32
C PHE A 75 -0.10 -7.00 3.45
N LEU A 76 -0.45 -6.52 2.25
CA LEU A 76 0.51 -5.91 1.34
C LEU A 76 1.06 -4.61 1.93
N LEU A 77 2.38 -4.45 1.89
CA LEU A 77 3.06 -3.20 2.21
C LEU A 77 3.37 -2.44 0.93
N ASN A 78 3.19 -1.12 0.97
CA ASN A 78 3.58 -0.27 -0.15
C ASN A 78 5.11 -0.22 -0.20
N PRO A 79 5.76 -0.53 -1.34
CA PRO A 79 7.22 -0.51 -1.42
C PRO A 79 7.78 0.92 -1.41
N GLU A 80 6.98 1.93 -1.74
CA GLU A 80 7.41 3.32 -1.72
C GLU A 80 7.37 3.88 -0.30
N PRO A 81 8.45 4.53 0.17
CA PRO A 81 8.43 5.25 1.43
C PRO A 81 7.44 6.39 1.32
N ILE A 82 6.46 6.40 2.23
CA ILE A 82 5.52 7.50 2.36
C ILE A 82 6.08 8.44 3.42
N GLU A 83 6.22 9.71 3.08
CA GLU A 83 6.57 10.74 4.05
C GLU A 83 5.40 10.92 5.03
N ILE A 84 5.68 10.71 6.32
CA ILE A 84 4.72 10.96 7.38
C ILE A 84 4.86 12.43 7.79
N THR A 85 4.07 13.30 7.17
CA THR A 85 3.94 14.68 7.64
C THR A 85 3.08 14.67 8.89
N GLY A 86 3.68 14.96 10.05
CA GLY A 86 2.93 15.07 11.30
C GLY A 86 1.88 16.17 11.23
N ASP A 87 0.71 15.92 11.83
CA ASP A 87 -0.45 16.84 11.80
C ASP A 87 -0.09 18.26 12.20
N GLU A 88 0.80 18.44 13.18
CA GLU A 88 1.22 19.76 13.65
C GLU A 88 2.02 20.52 12.59
N HIS A 89 2.92 19.83 11.87
CA HIS A 89 3.68 20.44 10.79
C HIS A 89 2.76 20.86 9.64
N ALA A 90 1.82 19.98 9.26
CA ALA A 90 0.83 20.27 8.23
C ALA A 90 -0.06 21.46 8.64
N ARG A 91 -0.47 21.56 9.90
CA ARG A 91 -1.26 22.69 10.42
C ARG A 91 -0.51 24.01 10.31
N LEU A 92 0.77 24.04 10.69
CA LEU A 92 1.60 25.24 10.60
C LEU A 92 1.78 25.66 9.14
N GLU A 93 2.07 24.74 8.23
CA GLU A 93 2.17 25.06 6.81
C GLU A 93 0.86 25.62 6.23
N ILE A 94 -0.28 25.02 6.57
CA ILE A 94 -1.59 25.48 6.11
C ILE A 94 -1.84 26.90 6.64
N ARG A 95 -1.55 27.14 7.92
CA ARG A 95 -1.68 28.47 8.54
C ARG A 95 -0.79 29.48 7.82
N ASP A 96 0.48 29.18 7.60
CA ASP A 96 1.43 30.10 6.97
C ASP A 96 1.05 30.39 5.52
N LYS A 97 0.62 29.37 4.77
CA LYS A 97 0.09 29.53 3.39
C LYS A 97 -1.19 30.36 3.37
N ALA A 98 -2.06 30.21 4.37
CA ALA A 98 -3.27 31.02 4.48
C ALA A 98 -2.94 32.48 4.81
N LEU A 99 -2.04 32.72 5.77
CA LEU A 99 -1.56 34.04 6.13
C LEU A 99 -0.88 34.74 4.94
N ALA A 100 -0.04 34.01 4.18
CA ALA A 100 0.65 34.53 3.00
C ALA A 100 -0.28 35.06 1.91
N LYS A 101 -1.52 34.55 1.82
CA LYS A 101 -2.53 35.02 0.86
C LYS A 101 -3.28 36.27 1.30
N LEU A 102 -3.24 36.60 2.60
CA LEU A 102 -3.88 37.80 3.13
C LEU A 102 -3.02 39.03 2.83
N THR A 103 -3.66 40.09 2.32
CA THR A 103 -3.04 41.40 2.20
C THR A 103 -2.77 42.00 3.59
N PRO A 104 -1.85 42.98 3.71
CA PRO A 104 -1.58 43.64 5.00
C PRO A 104 -2.83 44.25 5.65
N ALA A 105 -3.76 44.78 4.85
CA ALA A 105 -5.01 45.35 5.35
C ALA A 105 -5.94 44.27 5.93
N GLU A 106 -6.05 43.12 5.26
CA GLU A 106 -6.87 42.00 5.74
C GLU A 106 -6.29 41.37 7.02
N ARG A 107 -4.96 41.28 7.13
CA ARG A 107 -4.30 40.83 8.37
C ARG A 107 -4.58 41.77 9.54
N ALA A 108 -4.53 43.09 9.30
CA ALA A 108 -4.84 44.09 10.32
C ALA A 108 -6.30 44.01 10.81
N VAL A 109 -7.26 43.75 9.92
CA VAL A 109 -8.67 43.53 10.30
C VAL A 109 -8.83 42.26 11.16
N LEU A 110 -8.05 41.22 10.88
CA LEU A 110 -8.08 39.96 11.62
C LEU A 110 -7.23 39.95 12.90
N SER A 111 -6.56 41.06 13.24
CA SER A 111 -5.64 41.17 14.39
C SER A 111 -4.50 40.14 14.36
N LEU A 112 -4.01 39.83 13.15
CA LEU A 112 -2.93 38.88 12.88
C LEU A 112 -1.63 39.57 12.48
#